data_AF-A0AAV9FGV4-F1
#
_entry.id   AF-A0AAV9FGV4-F1
#
_cell.length_a   1.000
_cell.length_b   1.000
_cell.length_c   1.000
_cell.angle_alpha   90.00
_cell.angle_beta   90.00
_cell.angle_gamma   90.00
#
_symmetry.space_group_name_H-M   'P 1'
#
loop_
_entity.id
_entity.type
_entity.pdbx_description
1 polymer ?
#
loop_
_entity_poly.entity_id
_entity_poly.type
_entity_poly.pdbx_seq_one_letter_code
_entity_poly.pdbx_strand_id
1 'polypeptide(L)'
;MSPQISTFGIGSYCNHYFLRMLAAIGGGHYDAAYDVDSIETRMQRLFARTLSTILANINIDAFDHVDEFEVYPFNIADLSNRSPLVVSGRYRGNFPDYCKATGTLLDLTNFVTQLKVQRTEAIPLNKVRFLPNNIRSSYISGMVFRRQTSGGKGHKDEHATRYPIRVYIYGPAAE
;
A
#
# COMPACT_ATOMS: atom_id res chain seq x y z
N MET A 1 -1.34 -18.66 -3.01
CA MET A 1 -1.75 -17.57 -3.93
C MET A 1 -3.27 -17.50 -3.94
N SER A 2 -3.84 -16.39 -3.49
CA SER A 2 -5.26 -16.09 -3.67
C SER A 2 -5.49 -15.47 -5.06
N PRO A 3 -6.63 -15.73 -5.71
CA PRO A 3 -6.93 -15.12 -7.00
C PRO A 3 -7.03 -13.59 -6.87
N GLN A 4 -6.44 -12.86 -7.81
CA GLN A 4 -6.60 -11.41 -7.91
C GLN A 4 -7.79 -11.04 -8.79
N ILE A 5 -8.58 -10.04 -8.39
CA ILE A 5 -9.68 -9.51 -9.22
C ILE A 5 -9.33 -8.09 -9.65
N SER A 6 -9.12 -7.90 -10.95
CA SER A 6 -9.00 -6.57 -11.55
C SER A 6 -10.28 -6.19 -12.29
N THR A 7 -10.71 -4.94 -12.18
CA THR A 7 -12.00 -4.47 -12.72
C THR A 7 -11.80 -3.28 -13.65
N PHE A 8 -12.62 -3.20 -14.69
CA PHE A 8 -12.58 -2.11 -15.68
C PHE A 8 -13.97 -1.50 -15.87
N GLY A 9 -14.11 -0.20 -15.62
CA GLY A 9 -15.37 0.52 -15.83
C GLY A 9 -15.40 1.20 -17.20
N ILE A 10 -16.50 1.06 -17.94
CA ILE A 10 -16.72 1.74 -19.23
C ILE A 10 -17.90 2.70 -19.11
N GLY A 11 -17.67 3.95 -19.50
CA GLY A 11 -18.68 5.02 -19.51
C GLY A 11 -18.96 5.60 -18.12
N SER A 12 -19.73 6.69 -18.08
CA SER A 12 -20.08 7.41 -16.86
C SER A 12 -21.13 6.73 -15.99
N TYR A 13 -22.01 5.91 -16.59
CA TYR A 13 -23.12 5.24 -15.90
C TYR A 13 -22.73 3.94 -15.19
N CYS A 14 -21.49 3.49 -15.34
CA CYS A 14 -20.98 2.32 -14.63
C CYS A 14 -20.89 2.60 -13.12
N ASN A 15 -21.17 1.60 -12.28
CA ASN A 15 -20.96 1.72 -10.84
C ASN A 15 -19.47 1.58 -10.48
N HIS A 16 -18.73 2.64 -10.75
CA HIS A 16 -17.28 2.75 -10.53
C HIS A 16 -16.88 2.53 -9.08
N TYR A 17 -17.73 2.94 -8.13
CA TYR A 17 -17.48 2.72 -6.71
C TYR A 17 -17.44 1.23 -6.37
N PHE A 18 -18.44 0.48 -6.84
CA PHE A 18 -18.51 -0.96 -6.65
C PHE A 18 -17.31 -1.67 -7.28
N LEU A 19 -16.98 -1.35 -8.54
CA LEU A 19 -15.84 -1.97 -9.23
C LEU A 19 -14.52 -1.71 -8.51
N ARG A 20 -14.31 -0.49 -8.01
CA ARG A 20 -13.13 -0.13 -7.23
C ARG A 20 -13.05 -0.91 -5.92
N MET A 21 -14.17 -1.06 -5.22
CA MET A 21 -14.23 -1.83 -3.98
C MET A 21 -13.97 -3.31 -4.23
N LEU A 22 -14.56 -3.88 -5.29
CA LEU A 22 -14.35 -5.27 -5.68
C LEU A 22 -12.89 -5.57 -6.00
N ALA A 23 -12.23 -4.68 -6.76
CA ALA A 23 -10.81 -4.84 -7.05
C ALA A 23 -9.94 -4.73 -5.79
N ALA A 24 -10.25 -3.79 -4.89
CA ALA A 24 -9.51 -3.63 -3.65
C ALA A 24 -9.64 -4.86 -2.72
N ILE A 25 -10.84 -5.41 -2.57
CA ILE A 25 -11.08 -6.62 -1.77
C ILE A 25 -10.41 -7.84 -2.41
N GLY A 26 -10.45 -7.94 -3.75
CA GLY A 26 -9.79 -8.99 -4.51
C GLY A 26 -8.28 -8.79 -4.68
N GLY A 27 -7.65 -7.81 -4.03
CA GLY A 27 -6.21 -7.56 -4.12
C GLY A 27 -5.70 -7.19 -5.52
N GLY A 28 -6.58 -6.77 -6.43
CA GLY A 28 -6.25 -6.41 -7.80
C GLY A 28 -6.34 -4.91 -8.09
N HIS A 29 -6.51 -4.57 -9.37
CA HIS A 29 -6.48 -3.18 -9.83
C HIS A 29 -7.81 -2.76 -10.46
N TYR A 30 -8.19 -1.51 -10.24
CA TYR A 30 -9.32 -0.88 -10.91
C TYR A 30 -8.82 0.22 -11.84
N ASP A 31 -9.39 0.28 -13.04
CA ASP A 31 -9.24 1.39 -13.99
C ASP A 31 -10.58 1.64 -14.70
N ALA A 32 -10.70 2.78 -15.39
CA ALA A 32 -11.90 3.11 -16.14
C ALA A 32 -11.62 4.04 -17.33
N ALA A 33 -12.49 3.92 -18.34
CA ALA A 33 -12.58 4.81 -19.48
C ALA A 33 -13.98 5.45 -19.53
N TYR A 34 -14.04 6.78 -19.62
CA TYR A 34 -15.30 7.53 -19.63
C TYR A 34 -15.72 7.92 -21.06
N ASP A 35 -14.74 8.05 -21.94
CA ASP A 35 -14.84 8.30 -23.37
C ASP A 35 -14.41 7.04 -24.15
N VAL A 36 -14.93 6.87 -25.36
CA VAL A 36 -14.67 5.70 -26.20
C VAL A 36 -13.20 5.65 -26.64
N ASP A 37 -12.60 6.80 -26.90
CA ASP A 37 -11.24 6.92 -27.42
C ASP A 37 -10.18 6.49 -26.39
N SER A 38 -10.49 6.57 -25.08
CA SER A 38 -9.56 6.14 -24.02
C SER A 38 -9.68 4.67 -23.62
N ILE A 39 -10.67 3.92 -24.12
CA ILE A 39 -10.92 2.53 -23.71
C ILE A 39 -9.67 1.66 -23.92
N GLU A 40 -9.11 1.67 -25.14
CA GLU A 40 -7.96 0.83 -25.48
C GLU A 40 -6.74 1.15 -24.61
N THR A 41 -6.36 2.42 -24.53
CA THR A 41 -5.18 2.85 -23.75
C THR A 41 -5.35 2.55 -22.25
N ARG A 42 -6.53 2.78 -21.68
CA ARG A 42 -6.82 2.51 -20.27
C ARG A 42 -6.81 1.01 -19.98
N MET A 43 -7.36 0.20 -20.89
CA MET A 43 -7.39 -1.25 -20.73
C MET A 43 -5.99 -1.87 -20.85
N GLN A 44 -5.19 -1.44 -21.83
CA GLN A 44 -3.78 -1.83 -21.95
C GLN A 44 -3.00 -1.47 -20.68
N ARG A 45 -3.23 -0.28 -20.12
CA ARG A 45 -2.61 0.13 -18.85
C ARG A 45 -3.02 -0.78 -17.69
N LEU A 46 -4.30 -1.15 -17.60
CA LEU A 46 -4.76 -2.08 -16.56
C LEU A 46 -4.07 -3.44 -16.69
N PHE A 47 -4.03 -4.02 -17.91
CA PHE A 47 -3.31 -5.27 -18.17
C PHE A 47 -1.83 -5.19 -17.81
N ALA A 48 -1.14 -4.13 -18.24
CA ALA A 48 0.27 -3.94 -17.93
C ALA A 48 0.52 -3.92 -16.42
N ARG A 49 -0.37 -3.31 -15.63
CA ARG A 49 -0.27 -3.30 -14.17
C ARG A 49 -0.51 -4.69 -13.58
N THR A 50 -1.61 -5.34 -13.95
CA THR A 50 -2.00 -6.65 -13.41
C THR A 50 -1.01 -7.77 -13.75
N LEU A 51 -0.37 -7.71 -14.92
CA LEU A 51 0.58 -8.74 -15.36
C LEU A 51 2.02 -8.48 -14.92
N SER A 52 2.30 -7.34 -14.28
CA SER A 52 3.65 -6.95 -13.87
C SER A 52 3.97 -7.22 -12.40
N THR A 53 3.29 -8.19 -11.80
CA THR A 53 3.58 -8.62 -10.42
C THR A 53 5.02 -9.09 -10.31
N ILE A 54 5.73 -8.56 -9.31
CA ILE A 54 7.15 -8.83 -9.03
C ILE A 54 7.35 -9.50 -7.68
N LEU A 55 6.41 -9.31 -6.75
CA LEU A 55 6.44 -9.93 -5.43
C LEU A 55 5.01 -10.19 -4.96
N ALA A 56 4.72 -11.44 -4.61
CA ALA A 56 3.41 -11.89 -4.17
C ALA A 56 3.38 -12.30 -2.69
N ASN A 57 2.18 -12.50 -2.14
CA ASN A 57 1.96 -12.98 -0.75
C ASN A 57 2.74 -12.14 0.29
N ILE A 58 2.65 -10.81 0.17
CA ILE A 58 3.44 -9.90 1.00
C ILE A 58 2.91 -9.91 2.44
N ASN A 59 3.82 -10.05 3.40
CA ASN A 59 3.52 -9.96 4.83
C ASN A 59 4.50 -9.00 5.53
N ILE A 60 4.04 -8.37 6.61
CA ILE A 60 4.82 -7.44 7.45
C ILE A 60 4.66 -7.87 8.91
N ASP A 61 5.75 -8.29 9.55
CA ASP A 61 5.74 -8.81 10.93
C ASP A 61 5.50 -7.74 12.01
N ALA A 62 5.53 -6.46 11.64
CA ALA A 62 5.40 -5.35 12.57
C ALA A 62 4.09 -5.38 13.38
N PHE A 63 3.06 -6.02 12.80
CA PHE A 63 1.73 -6.15 13.40
C PHE A 63 1.67 -7.25 14.47
N ASP A 64 2.64 -8.15 14.53
CA ASP A 64 2.71 -9.23 15.53
C ASP A 64 3.19 -8.70 16.90
N HIS A 65 3.72 -7.48 16.95
CA HIS A 65 4.34 -6.89 18.13
C HIS A 65 3.50 -5.78 18.78
N VAL A 66 2.28 -5.54 18.30
CA VAL A 66 1.37 -4.49 18.78
C VAL A 66 0.10 -5.09 19.38
N ASP A 67 -0.42 -4.48 20.44
CA ASP A 67 -1.55 -5.03 21.22
C ASP A 67 -2.84 -5.08 20.40
N GLU A 68 -3.08 -4.06 19.58
CA GLU A 68 -4.21 -3.96 18.65
C GLU A 68 -3.74 -3.24 17.39
N PHE A 69 -4.24 -3.64 16.23
CA PHE A 69 -4.05 -2.89 14.99
C PHE A 69 -5.26 -2.96 14.06
N GLU A 70 -5.38 -1.95 13.21
CA GLU A 70 -6.34 -1.87 12.12
C GLU A 70 -5.56 -1.47 10.88
N VAL A 71 -5.61 -2.25 9.81
CA VAL A 71 -4.80 -2.03 8.61
C VAL A 71 -5.67 -2.06 7.36
N TYR A 72 -5.37 -1.15 6.44
CA TYR A 72 -5.98 -0.96 5.14
C TYR A 72 -4.90 -0.88 4.05
N PRO A 73 -5.02 -1.64 2.95
CA PRO A 73 -6.05 -2.67 2.75
C PRO A 73 -5.87 -3.83 3.74
N PHE A 74 -6.97 -4.48 4.11
CA PHE A 74 -6.94 -5.64 5.03
C PHE A 74 -6.11 -6.78 4.46
N ASN A 75 -6.26 -7.03 3.15
CA ASN A 75 -5.38 -7.92 2.41
C ASN A 75 -4.31 -7.09 1.69
N ILE A 76 -3.04 -7.35 1.99
CA ILE A 76 -1.92 -6.66 1.36
C ILE A 76 -1.81 -7.18 -0.07
N ALA A 77 -2.06 -6.30 -1.04
CA ALA A 77 -1.95 -6.63 -2.45
C ALA A 77 -0.53 -7.00 -2.85
N ASP A 78 -0.40 -7.81 -3.90
CA ASP A 78 0.90 -8.09 -4.49
C ASP A 78 1.53 -6.80 -5.05
N LEU A 79 2.87 -6.77 -5.06
CA LEU A 79 3.62 -5.65 -5.59
C LEU A 79 3.79 -5.83 -7.10
N SER A 80 3.36 -4.83 -7.86
CA SER A 80 3.54 -4.76 -9.31
C SER A 80 4.57 -3.70 -9.70
N ASN A 81 5.18 -3.88 -10.87
CA ASN A 81 6.11 -2.92 -11.42
C ASN A 81 5.41 -1.55 -11.57
N ARG A 82 6.12 -0.48 -11.23
CA ARG A 82 5.65 0.92 -11.34
C ARG A 82 4.46 1.32 -10.45
N SER A 83 4.04 0.47 -9.50
CA SER A 83 3.01 0.82 -8.51
C SER A 83 3.54 0.64 -7.09
N PRO A 84 3.62 1.70 -6.26
CA PRO A 84 3.98 1.53 -4.86
C PRO A 84 2.87 0.78 -4.13
N LEU A 85 3.25 -0.17 -3.28
CA LEU A 85 2.34 -0.78 -2.33
C LEU A 85 2.24 0.12 -1.10
N VAL A 86 1.02 0.59 -0.82
CA VAL A 86 0.73 1.44 0.33
C VAL A 86 -0.18 0.69 1.28
N VAL A 87 0.33 0.45 2.49
CA VAL A 87 -0.45 -0.10 3.60
C VAL A 87 -0.57 0.99 4.65
N SER A 88 -1.76 1.22 5.17
CA SER A 88 -2.03 2.27 6.15
C SER A 88 -2.88 1.72 7.27
N GLY A 89 -2.83 2.30 8.46
CA GLY A 89 -3.55 1.70 9.56
C GLY A 89 -3.51 2.52 10.84
N ARG A 90 -3.92 1.90 11.94
CA ARG A 90 -3.78 2.38 13.31
C ARG A 90 -3.29 1.24 14.18
N TYR A 91 -2.56 1.55 15.25
CA TYR A 91 -2.16 0.55 16.24
C TYR A 91 -2.23 1.09 17.67
N ARG A 92 -2.22 0.16 18.62
CA ARG A 92 -2.07 0.39 20.07
C ARG A 92 -0.80 -0.32 20.56
N GLY A 93 -0.12 0.29 21.51
CA GLY A 93 1.11 -0.25 22.08
C GLY A 93 2.36 0.41 21.50
N ASN A 94 3.50 -0.30 21.55
CA ASN A 94 4.78 0.18 21.06
C ASN A 94 5.09 -0.41 19.68
N PHE A 95 5.31 0.44 18.68
CA PHE A 95 5.72 -0.02 17.36
C PHE A 95 7.23 -0.25 17.34
N PRO A 96 7.73 -1.38 16.79
CA PRO A 96 9.16 -1.67 16.77
C PRO A 96 9.94 -0.64 15.93
N ASP A 97 11.24 -0.52 16.14
CA ASP A 97 12.09 0.40 15.35
C ASP A 97 12.48 -0.19 13.98
N TYR A 98 12.31 -1.50 13.84
CA TYR A 98 12.50 -2.25 12.61
C TYR A 98 11.40 -3.29 12.46
N CYS A 99 11.07 -3.63 11.23
CA CYS A 99 10.19 -4.75 10.92
C CYS A 99 10.68 -5.46 9.66
N LYS A 100 10.23 -6.69 9.46
CA LYS A 100 10.53 -7.53 8.32
C LYS A 100 9.33 -7.54 7.39
N ALA A 101 9.59 -7.26 6.12
CA ALA A 101 8.66 -7.58 5.04
C ALA A 101 9.12 -8.85 4.34
N THR A 102 8.17 -9.75 4.09
CA THR A 102 8.39 -11.01 3.38
C THR A 102 7.48 -11.09 2.18
N GLY A 103 7.85 -11.90 1.19
CA GLY A 103 6.96 -12.26 0.09
C GLY A 103 7.55 -13.40 -0.75
N THR A 104 6.89 -13.71 -1.86
CA THR A 104 7.29 -14.73 -2.82
C THR A 104 7.62 -14.08 -4.16
N LEU A 105 8.82 -14.29 -4.66
CA LEU A 105 9.23 -13.82 -5.99
C LEU A 105 8.61 -14.69 -7.09
N LEU A 106 8.72 -14.24 -8.35
CA LEU A 106 8.20 -14.98 -9.51
C LEU A 106 8.86 -16.34 -9.71
N ASP A 107 10.10 -16.51 -9.26
CA ASP A 107 10.84 -17.78 -9.25
C ASP A 107 10.46 -18.69 -8.06
N LEU A 108 9.40 -18.33 -7.32
CA LEU A 108 8.89 -19.02 -6.12
C LEU A 108 9.83 -18.99 -4.92
N THR A 109 10.92 -18.21 -4.98
CA THR A 109 11.81 -18.05 -3.83
C THR A 109 11.24 -17.07 -2.81
N ASN A 110 11.66 -17.22 -1.56
CA ASN A 110 11.26 -16.33 -0.48
C ASN A 110 12.07 -15.05 -0.51
N PHE A 111 11.39 -13.92 -0.60
CA PHE A 111 11.96 -12.60 -0.40
C PHE A 111 11.84 -12.19 1.07
N VAL A 112 12.90 -11.62 1.61
CA VAL A 112 12.94 -11.07 2.95
C VAL A 112 13.70 -9.75 2.92
N THR A 113 13.11 -8.69 3.48
CA THR A 113 13.80 -7.41 3.65
C THR A 113 13.44 -6.79 5.00
N GLN A 114 14.39 -6.05 5.57
CA GLN A 114 14.17 -5.31 6.81
C GLN A 114 13.83 -3.85 6.48
N LEU A 115 12.76 -3.35 7.07
CA LEU A 115 12.26 -1.99 6.91
C LEU A 115 12.54 -1.22 8.20
N LYS A 116 13.16 -0.04 8.07
CA LYS A 116 13.38 0.88 9.19
C LYS A 116 12.14 1.75 9.40
N VAL A 117 11.68 1.81 10.65
CA VAL A 117 10.51 2.59 11.05
C VAL A 117 10.91 4.05 11.25
N GLN A 118 10.26 4.98 10.53
CA GLN A 118 10.52 6.42 10.67
C GLN A 118 9.33 7.13 11.31
N ARG A 119 9.49 7.51 12.58
CA ARG A 119 8.49 8.30 13.31
C ARG A 119 8.59 9.77 12.91
N THR A 120 7.48 10.38 12.45
CA THR A 120 7.43 11.81 12.13
C THR A 120 6.20 12.49 12.73
N GLU A 121 6.27 13.78 13.02
CA GLU A 121 5.11 14.55 13.51
C GLU A 121 4.28 15.13 12.35
N ALA A 122 4.93 15.34 11.20
CA ALA A 122 4.32 15.78 9.96
C ALA A 122 4.83 14.93 8.79
N ILE A 123 3.93 14.47 7.93
CA ILE A 123 4.32 13.84 6.66
C ILE A 123 4.69 14.98 5.71
N PRO A 124 5.95 15.11 5.28
CA PRO A 124 6.31 16.13 4.33
C PRO A 124 5.63 15.76 3.01
N LEU A 125 4.56 16.47 2.63
CA LEU A 125 3.82 16.18 1.39
C LEU A 125 4.75 16.26 0.18
N ASN A 126 5.81 17.07 0.22
CA ASN A 126 6.87 17.14 -0.78
C ASN A 126 7.68 15.84 -0.92
N LYS A 127 7.82 15.03 0.14
CA LYS A 127 8.41 13.68 0.07
C LYS A 127 7.41 12.61 -0.42
N VAL A 128 6.11 12.93 -0.39
CA VAL A 128 5.04 12.06 -0.92
C VAL A 128 4.76 12.36 -2.41
N ARG A 129 5.06 13.58 -2.88
CA ARG A 129 4.65 14.07 -4.22
C ARG A 129 5.72 14.05 -5.32
N PHE A 130 6.98 13.75 -5.03
CA PHE A 130 8.01 13.65 -6.05
C PHE A 130 9.00 12.55 -5.72
N LEU A 131 8.89 11.43 -6.43
CA LEU A 131 10.06 10.68 -6.83
C LEU A 131 10.12 10.81 -8.35
N PRO A 132 11.03 11.66 -8.87
CA PRO A 132 11.11 11.91 -10.30
C PRO A 132 11.35 10.61 -11.06
N ASN A 133 10.90 10.57 -12.33
CA ASN A 133 11.18 9.53 -13.34
C ASN A 133 12.70 9.32 -13.63
N ASN A 134 13.59 9.77 -12.75
CA ASN A 134 15.04 9.83 -12.94
C ASN A 134 15.84 9.33 -11.72
N ILE A 135 15.29 8.41 -10.93
CA ILE A 135 16.13 7.58 -10.05
C ILE A 135 16.52 6.33 -10.83
N ARG A 136 17.62 6.45 -11.57
CA ARG A 136 18.37 5.31 -12.10
C ARG A 136 19.05 4.63 -10.90
N SER A 137 18.48 3.52 -10.45
CA SER A 137 18.94 2.65 -9.35
C SER A 137 18.48 3.03 -7.92
N SER A 138 17.90 2.02 -7.27
CA SER A 138 17.83 1.73 -5.82
C SER A 138 16.69 2.24 -4.92
N TYR A 139 16.05 1.23 -4.31
CA TYR A 139 15.12 1.09 -3.18
C TYR A 139 14.75 2.33 -2.35
N ILE A 140 13.44 2.57 -2.21
CA ILE A 140 12.91 3.36 -1.10
C ILE A 140 12.16 2.41 -0.17
N SER A 141 12.85 1.92 0.85
CA SER A 141 12.23 1.24 1.98
C SER A 141 12.03 2.27 3.08
N GLY A 142 10.78 2.68 3.31
CA GLY A 142 10.48 3.69 4.34
C GLY A 142 9.05 3.59 4.84
N MET A 143 8.90 3.35 6.14
CA MET A 143 7.62 3.50 6.85
C MET A 143 7.56 4.88 7.49
N VAL A 144 6.44 5.60 7.33
CA VAL A 144 6.24 6.95 7.85
C VAL A 144 5.06 6.95 8.82
N PHE A 145 5.32 7.26 10.10
CA PHE A 145 4.30 7.32 11.16
C PHE A 145 3.95 8.76 11.48
N ARG A 146 2.68 9.06 11.83
CA ARG A 146 2.29 10.37 12.36
C ARG A 146 1.82 10.25 13.81
N ARG A 147 2.40 11.01 14.73
CA ARG A 147 1.85 11.15 16.09
C ARG A 147 0.78 12.24 16.11
N GLN A 148 -0.42 11.96 16.62
CA GLN A 148 -1.36 12.99 17.07
C GLN A 148 -1.55 12.84 18.57
N THR A 149 -1.21 13.89 19.32
CA THR A 149 -1.65 14.04 20.71
C THR A 149 -3.03 14.68 20.69
N SER A 150 -4.02 14.04 21.33
CA SER A 150 -5.33 14.67 21.56
C SER A 150 -5.13 15.87 22.49
N GLY A 151 -5.24 17.08 21.93
CA GLY A 151 -5.35 18.29 22.72
C GLY A 151 -6.74 18.37 23.33
N GLY A 152 -6.85 18.03 24.61
CA GLY A 152 -8.06 18.23 25.41
C GLY A 152 -7.71 18.25 26.89
N LYS A 153 -7.77 19.44 27.51
CA LYS A 153 -7.72 19.58 28.97
C LYS A 153 -8.98 18.90 29.53
N GLY A 154 -8.77 17.95 30.44
CA GLY A 154 -9.78 17.54 31.41
C GLY A 154 -10.40 16.17 31.17
N HIS A 155 -10.23 15.33 32.19
CA HIS A 155 -10.89 14.06 32.49
C HIS A 155 -10.16 12.78 32.05
N LYS A 156 -9.83 11.98 33.07
CA LYS A 156 -9.15 10.69 32.98
C LYS A 156 -10.16 9.64 32.53
N ASP A 157 -10.37 9.54 31.23
CA ASP A 157 -10.88 8.31 30.64
C ASP A 157 -9.69 7.55 30.05
N GLU A 158 -9.50 6.30 30.45
CA GLU A 158 -8.50 5.36 29.92
C GLU A 158 -8.81 4.95 28.47
N HIS A 159 -8.99 5.94 27.59
CA HIS A 159 -9.11 5.69 26.16
C HIS A 159 -7.72 5.45 25.58
N ALA A 160 -7.47 4.18 25.25
CA ALA A 160 -6.31 3.71 24.51
C ALA A 160 -5.99 4.60 23.31
N THR A 161 -4.85 5.29 23.35
CA THR A 161 -4.43 6.17 22.25
C THR A 161 -3.96 5.34 21.06
N ARG A 162 -4.62 5.48 19.91
CA ARG A 162 -4.29 4.79 18.65
C ARG A 162 -3.44 5.69 17.74
N TYR A 163 -2.41 5.13 17.12
CA TYR A 163 -1.46 5.87 16.27
C TYR A 163 -1.55 5.43 14.79
N PRO A 164 -1.61 6.37 13.81
CA PRO A 164 -1.67 6.00 12.40
C PRO A 164 -0.35 5.47 11.82
N ILE A 165 -0.44 4.47 10.94
CA ILE A 165 0.65 3.81 10.21
C ILE A 165 0.52 4.11 8.72
N ARG A 166 1.65 4.34 8.03
CA ARG A 166 1.77 4.20 6.56
C ARG A 166 3.08 3.51 6.19
N VAL A 167 2.97 2.49 5.35
CA VAL A 167 4.05 1.67 4.82
C VAL A 167 4.11 1.87 3.32
N TYR A 168 5.31 2.14 2.80
CA TYR A 168 5.58 2.22 1.38
C TYR A 168 6.58 1.13 1.00
N ILE A 169 6.18 0.23 0.09
CA ILE A 169 7.06 -0.78 -0.51
C ILE A 169 7.11 -0.53 -2.01
N TYR A 170 8.33 -0.45 -2.55
CA TYR A 170 8.58 -0.19 -3.97
C TYR A 170 9.27 -1.41 -4.60
N GLY A 171 8.93 -1.67 -5.86
CA GLY A 171 9.52 -2.73 -6.66
C GLY A 171 10.84 -2.35 -7.32
N PRO A 172 11.65 -3.33 -7.79
CA PRO A 172 12.77 -3.06 -8.68
C PRO A 172 12.31 -2.33 -9.94
N ALA A 173 13.12 -1.39 -10.43
CA ALA A 173 12.97 -0.84 -11.76
C ALA A 173 13.36 -1.94 -12.76
N ALA A 174 12.46 -2.29 -13.69
CA ALA A 174 12.85 -3.08 -14.85
C ALA A 174 13.88 -2.29 -15.67
N GLU A 175 15.02 -2.92 -15.97
CA GLU A 175 16.04 -2.41 -16.90
C GLU A 175 15.48 -2.16 -18.30
#